data_AF-A0A9P3H8U0-F1
#
_entry.id   AF-A0A9P3H8U0-F1
#
_cell.length_a   1.000
_cell.length_b   1.000
_cell.length_c   1.000
_cell.angle_alpha   90.00
_cell.angle_beta   90.00
_cell.angle_gamma   90.00
#
_symmetry.space_group_name_H-M   'P 1'
#
loop_
_entity.id
_entity.type
_entity.pdbx_description
1 polymer ?
#
loop_
_entity_poly.entity_id
_entity_poly.type
_entity_poly.pdbx_seq_one_letter_code
_entity_poly.pdbx_strand_id
1 'polypeptide(L)'
;MITSCSTLRARQLCHAAGSLSSFGPRSFLRPILVRNGFSIRLSHSATPEATAAFLASHPSLPTSTLAKRGLKLSKLGFGAYRVNGSQPSHAAALVKAIQSGVNVIDTSSHFGHGASETFIGNTLEEMFKQDKVKREQLVVVSKAGFILPTTARFPDETLSNVDSFAKISEMSYHSIHPTYLESQITGSLERLKLDKLDIFMLNNPERMLGDRNLPGGFGKTRLYKEIAEAFKYLDQEVEKGRIGGYGICSNALHIPTTEDHLSLKAIMRTRQDFQWKAENFLAIEAPLNLFERDLVTDVFPTKCLAREANDLNIFVFTNRPLNAIAAGQIITLENKDQHNRQEMSTQLLETLDLSFKSLAEMELDIKDMIEEESLAMKFVWSEVLSENLPRLSSNYFAAKHFLEREVLPAIDRDLKTLEDSNKESSTDEEDGAAILSWIDRYRNEAKALTQDIAKFCQLDSDKRNDELNLVLGLICQEFVTDVGPNKVEGGSGQIGSPLSTKSIQFCTAQKHVGCTLVGMRQPEYVQDAIYAVEASPRLTEEHLGLISQCPLILATES
;
A
#
# COMPACT_ATOMS: atom_id res chain seq x y z
N MET A 1 -54.17 -36.26 -9.16
CA MET A 1 -53.77 -35.90 -10.54
C MET A 1 -52.32 -36.40 -10.69
N ILE A 2 -52.06 -37.65 -11.10
CA ILE A 2 -52.01 -38.16 -12.49
C ILE A 2 -51.12 -37.21 -13.32
N THR A 3 -49.90 -37.52 -13.79
CA THR A 3 -49.29 -38.72 -14.43
C THR A 3 -47.75 -38.58 -14.35
N SER A 4 -46.94 -39.53 -13.85
CA SER A 4 -46.38 -40.75 -14.49
C SER A 4 -45.48 -40.54 -15.72
N CYS A 5 -44.19 -40.94 -15.66
CA CYS A 5 -43.68 -42.10 -16.41
C CYS A 5 -42.24 -42.51 -16.03
N SER A 6 -42.13 -43.77 -15.59
CA SER A 6 -40.97 -44.67 -15.43
C SER A 6 -40.31 -45.00 -16.79
N THR A 7 -39.07 -45.51 -16.89
CA THR A 7 -38.69 -46.92 -16.58
C THR A 7 -37.18 -47.19 -16.67
N LEU A 8 -36.68 -47.93 -15.68
CA LEU A 8 -35.51 -48.83 -15.73
C LEU A 8 -35.80 -50.08 -16.58
N ARG A 9 -34.77 -50.68 -17.20
CA ARG A 9 -34.45 -52.12 -17.04
C ARG A 9 -33.11 -52.53 -17.63
N ALA A 10 -32.41 -53.36 -16.86
CA ALA A 10 -31.23 -54.14 -17.21
C ALA A 10 -31.64 -55.56 -17.68
N ARG A 11 -30.78 -56.24 -18.46
CA ARG A 11 -30.22 -57.59 -18.19
C ARG A 11 -29.64 -58.29 -19.44
N GLN A 12 -28.48 -58.93 -19.21
CA GLN A 12 -28.02 -60.28 -19.67
C GLN A 12 -27.76 -60.51 -21.18
N LEU A 13 -26.86 -61.37 -21.67
CA LEU A 13 -25.84 -62.32 -21.16
C LEU A 13 -25.06 -62.87 -22.39
N CYS A 14 -23.93 -63.55 -22.14
CA CYS A 14 -23.34 -64.68 -22.91
C CYS A 14 -22.30 -64.44 -24.05
N HIS A 15 -21.06 -64.84 -23.70
CA HIS A 15 -20.18 -65.87 -24.29
C HIS A 15 -19.41 -65.73 -25.63
N ALA A 16 -18.17 -66.22 -25.53
CA ALA A 16 -17.28 -66.86 -26.53
C ALA A 16 -16.40 -65.92 -27.38
N ALA A 17 -15.09 -65.86 -27.11
CA ALA A 17 -14.01 -66.76 -27.56
C ALA A 17 -13.54 -66.47 -29.00
N GLY A 18 -12.24 -66.25 -29.20
CA GLY A 18 -11.66 -66.26 -30.54
C GLY A 18 -10.44 -65.34 -30.70
N SER A 19 -9.30 -65.97 -30.96
CA SER A 19 -7.95 -65.43 -31.04
C SER A 19 -7.61 -64.70 -32.35
N LEU A 20 -6.58 -63.86 -32.22
CA LEU A 20 -5.48 -63.61 -33.18
C LEU A 20 -5.73 -62.74 -34.45
N SER A 21 -4.97 -61.64 -34.42
CA SER A 21 -4.03 -61.17 -35.45
C SER A 21 -4.39 -59.96 -36.32
N SER A 22 -3.43 -59.01 -36.28
CA SER A 22 -2.91 -58.20 -37.39
C SER A 22 -3.43 -56.75 -37.57
N PHE A 23 -2.49 -55.84 -37.29
CA PHE A 23 -2.23 -54.52 -37.89
C PHE A 23 -3.32 -53.43 -37.92
N GLY A 24 -3.07 -52.37 -37.13
CA GLY A 24 -3.55 -51.01 -37.35
C GLY A 24 -2.51 -49.98 -36.85
N PRO A 25 -2.32 -48.80 -37.47
CA PRO A 25 -1.11 -47.98 -37.30
C PRO A 25 -1.29 -46.73 -36.41
N ARG A 26 -0.16 -46.33 -35.80
CA ARG A 26 0.25 -44.97 -35.37
C ARG A 26 -0.47 -44.31 -34.18
N SER A 27 0.06 -44.55 -32.99
CA SER A 27 0.13 -43.55 -31.91
C SER A 27 1.50 -42.86 -31.92
N PHE A 28 1.53 -41.53 -32.05
CA PHE A 28 2.75 -40.73 -31.88
C PHE A 28 3.18 -40.74 -30.40
N LEU A 29 4.10 -41.64 -30.06
CA LEU A 29 4.94 -41.51 -28.87
C LEU A 29 6.14 -40.63 -29.24
N ARG A 30 6.29 -39.49 -28.56
CA ARG A 30 7.53 -38.69 -28.64
C ARG A 30 8.65 -39.45 -27.90
N PRO A 31 9.88 -39.46 -28.42
CA PRO A 31 10.96 -40.21 -27.80
C PRO A 31 11.49 -39.49 -26.56
N ILE A 32 11.62 -40.24 -25.46
CA ILE A 32 12.42 -39.85 -24.30
C ILE A 32 13.90 -40.03 -24.71
N LEU A 33 14.59 -38.92 -24.96
CA LEU A 33 16.04 -38.90 -25.03
C LEU A 33 16.58 -38.89 -23.60
N VAL A 34 17.00 -40.06 -23.12
CA VAL A 34 17.83 -40.16 -21.91
C VAL A 34 19.24 -39.73 -22.28
N ARG A 35 19.60 -38.49 -21.96
CA ARG A 35 21.00 -38.08 -21.83
C ARG A 35 21.32 -38.00 -20.34
N ASN A 36 22.38 -38.70 -19.93
CA ASN A 36 23.03 -38.52 -18.64
C ASN A 36 23.35 -37.03 -18.45
N GLY A 37 22.57 -36.40 -17.60
CA GLY A 37 22.75 -35.03 -17.14
C GLY A 37 21.94 -34.92 -15.86
N PHE A 38 22.58 -34.46 -14.79
CA PHE A 38 21.88 -34.01 -13.61
C PHE A 38 20.68 -33.17 -14.06
N SER A 39 19.46 -33.65 -13.84
CA SER A 39 18.28 -32.81 -13.89
C SER A 39 18.45 -31.83 -12.74
N ILE A 40 19.01 -30.66 -13.04
CA ILE A 40 18.88 -29.50 -12.16
C ILE A 40 17.38 -29.27 -12.09
N ARG A 41 16.75 -29.74 -11.01
CA ARG A 41 15.44 -29.22 -10.63
C ARG A 41 15.67 -27.74 -10.42
N LEU A 42 15.27 -26.91 -11.39
CA LEU A 42 15.20 -25.47 -11.22
C LEU A 42 14.38 -25.26 -9.93
N SER A 43 15.00 -24.70 -8.90
CA SER A 43 14.27 -24.42 -7.68
C SER A 43 13.26 -23.31 -7.97
N HIS A 44 11.98 -23.61 -7.84
CA HIS A 44 10.88 -22.69 -8.13
C HIS A 44 10.66 -21.60 -7.06
N SER A 45 11.62 -21.41 -6.14
CA SER A 45 11.58 -20.43 -5.04
C SER A 45 12.97 -20.00 -4.59
N ALA A 46 13.06 -18.97 -3.74
CA ALA A 46 14.30 -18.47 -3.18
C ALA A 46 15.09 -19.59 -2.46
N THR A 47 16.43 -19.58 -2.59
CA THR A 47 17.31 -20.48 -1.84
C THR A 47 18.37 -19.71 -1.06
N PRO A 48 18.87 -20.25 0.08
CA PRO A 48 19.95 -19.62 0.85
C PRO A 48 21.19 -19.32 -0.01
N GLU A 49 21.60 -20.28 -0.84
CA GLU A 49 22.80 -20.19 -1.65
C GLU A 49 22.65 -19.11 -2.74
N ALA A 50 21.53 -19.09 -3.44
CA ALA A 50 21.32 -18.16 -4.55
C ALA A 50 21.06 -16.73 -4.07
N THR A 51 20.29 -16.55 -2.99
CA THR A 51 20.07 -15.23 -2.39
C THR A 51 21.37 -14.64 -1.83
N ALA A 52 22.20 -15.45 -1.17
CA ALA A 52 23.52 -15.02 -0.70
C ALA A 52 24.47 -14.67 -1.86
N ALA A 53 24.53 -15.50 -2.90
CA ALA A 53 25.37 -15.25 -4.07
C ALA A 53 24.95 -13.97 -4.84
N PHE A 54 23.64 -13.75 -4.98
CA PHE A 54 23.09 -12.55 -5.62
C PHE A 54 23.45 -11.26 -4.86
N LEU A 55 23.38 -11.29 -3.53
CA LEU A 55 23.73 -10.11 -2.73
C LEU A 55 25.24 -9.93 -2.58
N ALA A 56 26.04 -11.00 -2.69
CA ALA A 56 27.50 -10.91 -2.72
C ALA A 56 28.03 -10.12 -3.93
N SER A 57 27.28 -10.06 -5.04
CA SER A 57 27.62 -9.19 -6.17
C SER A 57 27.21 -7.72 -5.99
N HIS A 58 26.56 -7.38 -4.86
CA HIS A 58 26.11 -6.03 -4.51
C HIS A 58 26.58 -5.65 -3.08
N PRO A 59 27.90 -5.63 -2.81
CA PRO A 59 28.44 -5.54 -1.45
C PRO A 59 28.16 -4.21 -0.74
N SER A 60 27.82 -3.14 -1.46
CA SER A 60 27.47 -1.84 -0.89
C SER A 60 26.09 -1.85 -0.22
N LEU A 61 25.17 -2.72 -0.66
CA LEU A 61 23.80 -2.75 -0.17
C LEU A 61 23.72 -3.53 1.15
N PRO A 62 23.26 -2.91 2.25
CA PRO A 62 23.05 -3.63 3.50
C PRO A 62 22.06 -4.78 3.35
N THR A 63 22.30 -5.84 4.10
CA THR A 63 21.52 -7.07 4.04
C THR A 63 21.14 -7.57 5.42
N SER A 64 20.09 -8.37 5.47
CA SER A 64 19.60 -9.06 6.66
C SER A 64 19.34 -10.54 6.32
N THR A 65 19.12 -11.37 7.35
CA THR A 65 18.90 -12.80 7.16
C THR A 65 17.55 -13.20 7.74
N LEU A 66 16.71 -13.84 6.92
CA LEU A 66 15.50 -14.53 7.37
C LEU A 66 15.91 -15.85 8.03
N ALA A 67 16.21 -15.80 9.33
CA ALA A 67 16.87 -16.90 10.05
C ALA A 67 16.18 -18.27 9.89
N LYS A 68 14.85 -18.33 10.00
CA LYS A 68 14.06 -19.57 9.89
C LYS A 68 14.12 -20.26 8.52
N ARG A 69 14.66 -19.60 7.50
CA ARG A 69 14.83 -20.14 6.14
C ARG A 69 16.25 -20.00 5.59
N GLY A 70 17.14 -19.30 6.29
CA GLY A 70 18.51 -19.03 5.85
C GLY A 70 18.61 -18.10 4.63
N LEU A 71 17.51 -17.44 4.22
CA LEU A 71 17.52 -16.56 3.06
C LEU A 71 18.21 -15.24 3.40
N LYS A 72 19.07 -14.75 2.50
CA LYS A 72 19.69 -13.43 2.60
C LYS A 72 18.83 -12.41 1.85
N LEU A 73 18.42 -11.34 2.52
CA LEU A 73 17.54 -10.32 1.96
C LEU A 73 18.28 -8.98 1.90
N SER A 74 18.06 -8.20 0.85
CA SER A 74 18.41 -6.78 0.83
C SER A 74 17.59 -6.03 1.90
N LYS A 75 18.21 -5.08 2.59
CA LYS A 75 17.48 -4.22 3.54
C LYS A 75 16.53 -3.22 2.84
N LEU A 76 16.62 -3.08 1.52
CA LEU A 76 15.63 -2.41 0.67
C LEU A 76 14.73 -3.47 0.00
N GLY A 77 13.43 -3.22 -0.06
CA GLY A 77 12.48 -4.03 -0.81
C GLY A 77 11.59 -3.21 -1.73
N PHE A 78 11.19 -3.80 -2.85
CA PHE A 78 10.30 -3.18 -3.82
C PHE A 78 8.84 -3.36 -3.42
N GLY A 79 8.22 -2.31 -2.88
CA GLY A 79 6.81 -2.32 -2.49
C GLY A 79 5.88 -1.99 -3.66
N ALA A 80 4.85 -2.81 -3.88
CA ALA A 80 4.07 -2.80 -5.12
C ALA A 80 2.61 -2.31 -4.99
N TYR A 81 2.28 -1.52 -3.96
CA TYR A 81 0.89 -1.07 -3.71
C TYR A 81 0.29 -0.25 -4.88
N ARG A 82 1.09 0.62 -5.49
CA ARG A 82 0.65 1.55 -6.56
C ARG A 82 1.36 1.32 -7.88
N VAL A 83 1.82 0.09 -8.15
CA VAL A 83 2.41 -0.28 -9.44
C VAL A 83 1.41 -1.12 -10.25
N ASN A 84 1.52 -1.00 -11.57
CA ASN A 84 0.71 -1.73 -12.54
C ASN A 84 1.41 -1.67 -13.91
N GLY A 85 0.93 -2.48 -14.86
CA GLY A 85 1.49 -2.56 -16.21
C GLY A 85 1.05 -1.46 -17.17
N SER A 86 0.28 -0.44 -16.74
CA SER A 86 -0.13 0.65 -17.64
C SER A 86 0.95 1.72 -17.79
N GLN A 87 1.90 1.79 -16.85
CA GLN A 87 3.01 2.75 -16.88
C GLN A 87 4.33 2.02 -17.18
N PRO A 88 4.99 2.28 -18.33
CA PRO A 88 6.27 1.66 -18.67
C PRO A 88 7.37 1.92 -17.63
N SER A 89 7.33 3.06 -16.95
CA SER A 89 8.29 3.41 -15.91
C SER A 89 8.27 2.46 -14.71
N HIS A 90 7.12 1.86 -14.39
CA HIS A 90 7.03 0.89 -13.31
C HIS A 90 7.87 -0.36 -13.60
N ALA A 91 7.82 -0.88 -14.84
CA ALA A 91 8.64 -2.01 -15.26
C ALA A 91 10.13 -1.66 -15.21
N ALA A 92 10.49 -0.48 -15.72
CA ALA A 92 11.86 0.01 -15.67
C ALA A 92 12.38 0.16 -14.23
N ALA A 93 11.53 0.63 -13.31
CA ALA A 93 11.86 0.73 -11.88
C ALA A 93 12.09 -0.63 -11.23
N LEU A 94 11.21 -1.62 -11.47
CA LEU A 94 11.39 -2.98 -10.92
C LEU A 94 12.68 -3.62 -11.46
N VAL A 95 12.93 -3.52 -12.77
CA VAL A 95 14.16 -4.02 -13.40
C VAL A 95 15.39 -3.35 -12.79
N LYS A 96 15.39 -2.02 -12.68
CA LYS A 96 16.50 -1.26 -12.08
C LYS A 96 16.73 -1.67 -10.63
N ALA A 97 15.67 -1.85 -9.83
CA ALA A 97 15.78 -2.26 -8.43
C ALA A 97 16.48 -3.62 -8.31
N ILE A 98 16.04 -4.61 -9.08
CA ILE A 98 16.67 -5.94 -9.10
C ILE A 98 18.13 -5.84 -9.56
N GLN A 99 18.41 -5.10 -10.64
CA GLN A 99 19.77 -4.90 -11.13
C GLN A 99 20.68 -4.13 -10.16
N SER A 100 20.11 -3.41 -9.19
CA SER A 100 20.82 -2.73 -8.11
C SER A 100 20.91 -3.55 -6.82
N GLY A 101 20.54 -4.83 -6.85
CA GLY A 101 20.69 -5.76 -5.73
C GLY A 101 19.46 -5.89 -4.83
N VAL A 102 18.34 -5.25 -5.16
CA VAL A 102 17.07 -5.46 -4.44
C VAL A 102 16.51 -6.83 -4.79
N ASN A 103 16.46 -7.73 -3.81
CA ASN A 103 15.94 -9.08 -4.02
C ASN A 103 14.61 -9.36 -3.32
N VAL A 104 14.02 -8.37 -2.65
CA VAL A 104 12.70 -8.49 -2.01
C VAL A 104 11.66 -7.76 -2.87
N ILE A 105 10.58 -8.46 -3.22
CA ILE A 105 9.43 -7.91 -3.93
C ILE A 105 8.19 -8.16 -3.09
N ASP A 106 7.49 -7.09 -2.75
CA ASP A 106 6.31 -7.14 -1.90
C ASP A 106 5.06 -6.66 -2.65
N THR A 107 4.02 -7.50 -2.69
CA THR A 107 2.75 -7.21 -3.35
C THR A 107 1.56 -7.79 -2.58
N SER A 108 0.34 -7.68 -3.11
CA SER A 108 -0.86 -8.26 -2.53
C SER A 108 -1.95 -8.44 -3.58
N SER A 109 -2.83 -9.42 -3.37
CA SER A 109 -3.92 -9.73 -4.30
C SER A 109 -4.89 -8.57 -4.54
N HIS A 110 -5.11 -7.70 -3.55
CA HIS A 110 -6.02 -6.56 -3.70
C HIS A 110 -5.39 -5.32 -4.37
N PHE A 111 -4.06 -5.31 -4.63
CA PHE A 111 -3.38 -4.16 -5.21
C PHE A 111 -3.78 -3.98 -6.69
N GLY A 112 -4.62 -2.97 -6.93
CA GLY A 112 -5.22 -2.73 -8.25
C GLY A 112 -6.06 -3.92 -8.73
N HIS A 113 -6.75 -4.62 -7.80
CA HIS A 113 -7.46 -5.87 -8.08
C HIS A 113 -6.56 -6.95 -8.73
N GLY A 114 -5.33 -7.12 -8.23
CA GLY A 114 -4.37 -8.09 -8.74
C GLY A 114 -3.55 -7.59 -9.94
N ALA A 115 -3.80 -6.37 -10.43
CA ALA A 115 -3.00 -5.78 -11.50
C ALA A 115 -1.50 -5.66 -11.15
N SER A 116 -1.19 -5.44 -9.87
CA SER A 116 0.20 -5.40 -9.38
C SER A 116 0.90 -6.76 -9.50
N GLU A 117 0.23 -7.84 -9.08
CA GLU A 117 0.76 -9.21 -9.20
C GLU A 117 0.97 -9.61 -10.66
N THR A 118 -0.01 -9.35 -11.53
CA THR A 118 0.11 -9.63 -12.97
C THR A 118 1.26 -8.84 -13.60
N PHE A 119 1.42 -7.57 -13.21
CA PHE A 119 2.54 -6.74 -13.66
C PHE A 119 3.90 -7.31 -13.24
N ILE A 120 4.05 -7.70 -11.97
CA ILE A 120 5.27 -8.30 -11.45
C ILE A 120 5.55 -9.62 -12.17
N GLY A 121 4.55 -10.49 -12.30
CA GLY A 121 4.71 -11.79 -12.95
C GLY A 121 5.16 -11.68 -14.40
N ASN A 122 4.55 -10.77 -15.18
CA ASN A 122 4.99 -10.49 -16.54
C ASN A 122 6.43 -9.95 -16.61
N THR A 123 6.80 -9.05 -15.70
CA THR A 123 8.14 -8.45 -15.68
C THR A 123 9.21 -9.48 -15.31
N LEU A 124 8.95 -10.29 -14.27
CA LEU A 124 9.87 -11.35 -13.83
C LEU A 124 10.01 -12.45 -14.88
N GLU A 125 8.92 -12.88 -15.51
CA GLU A 125 8.96 -13.88 -16.59
C GLU A 125 9.90 -13.43 -17.71
N GLU A 126 9.84 -12.15 -18.11
CA GLU A 126 10.73 -11.62 -19.14
C GLU A 126 12.18 -11.55 -18.66
N MET A 127 12.42 -11.13 -17.41
CA MET A 127 13.78 -11.11 -16.85
C MET A 127 14.39 -12.51 -16.74
N PHE A 128 13.59 -13.52 -16.40
CA PHE A 128 14.01 -14.93 -16.35
C PHE A 128 14.34 -15.46 -17.76
N LYS A 129 13.50 -15.16 -18.76
CA LYS A 129 13.77 -15.51 -20.17
C LYS A 129 15.07 -14.90 -20.69
N GLN A 130 15.42 -13.71 -20.21
CA GLN A 130 16.64 -12.99 -20.56
C GLN A 130 17.85 -13.36 -19.68
N ASP A 131 17.73 -14.31 -18.74
CA ASP A 131 18.76 -14.70 -17.76
C ASP A 131 19.35 -13.49 -16.98
N LYS A 132 18.54 -12.44 -16.78
CA LYS A 132 18.95 -11.23 -16.04
C LYS A 132 18.92 -11.44 -14.54
N VAL A 133 18.12 -12.39 -14.09
CA VAL A 133 17.96 -12.82 -12.69
C VAL A 133 17.35 -14.22 -12.72
N LYS A 134 17.52 -14.99 -11.65
CA LYS A 134 16.92 -16.31 -11.48
C LYS A 134 15.91 -16.31 -10.34
N ARG A 135 14.90 -17.18 -10.42
CA ARG A 135 13.82 -17.25 -9.42
C ARG A 135 14.36 -17.49 -8.00
N GLU A 136 15.40 -18.30 -7.87
CA GLU A 136 16.05 -18.63 -6.61
C GLU A 136 16.79 -17.47 -5.93
N GLN A 137 17.03 -16.38 -6.67
CA GLN A 137 17.69 -15.18 -6.14
C GLN A 137 16.71 -14.20 -5.50
N LEU A 138 15.42 -14.30 -5.82
CA LEU A 138 14.39 -13.34 -5.43
C LEU A 138 13.48 -13.89 -4.34
N VAL A 139 13.12 -13.05 -3.38
CA VAL A 139 12.14 -13.30 -2.32
C VAL A 139 10.85 -12.54 -2.67
N VAL A 140 9.80 -13.28 -2.98
CA VAL A 140 8.49 -12.73 -3.35
C VAL A 140 7.51 -12.91 -2.20
N VAL A 141 6.97 -11.78 -1.74
CA VAL A 141 5.94 -11.69 -0.69
C VAL A 141 4.61 -11.30 -1.35
N SER A 142 3.56 -12.07 -1.08
CA SER A 142 2.18 -11.62 -1.36
C SER A 142 1.31 -11.73 -0.11
N LYS A 143 0.14 -11.09 -0.15
CA LYS A 143 -0.77 -10.97 0.99
C LYS A 143 -2.22 -11.04 0.57
N ALA A 144 -3.08 -11.51 1.47
CA ALA A 144 -4.53 -11.51 1.29
C ALA A 144 -5.26 -11.07 2.57
N GLY A 145 -6.50 -10.62 2.41
CA GLY A 145 -7.35 -10.19 3.53
C GLY A 145 -8.54 -9.36 3.05
N PHE A 146 -8.29 -8.42 2.14
CA PHE A 146 -9.33 -7.55 1.59
C PHE A 146 -10.12 -8.22 0.47
N ILE A 147 -11.43 -8.28 0.64
CA ILE A 147 -12.38 -8.65 -0.40
C ILE A 147 -12.86 -7.35 -1.05
N LEU A 148 -12.53 -7.18 -2.32
CA LEU A 148 -12.90 -6.00 -3.12
C LEU A 148 -14.22 -6.23 -3.86
N PRO A 149 -14.98 -5.16 -4.17
CA PRO A 149 -16.17 -5.27 -5.00
C PRO A 149 -15.84 -5.80 -6.38
N THR A 150 -16.82 -6.51 -6.95
CA THR A 150 -16.80 -6.96 -8.33
C THR A 150 -16.60 -5.78 -9.30
N THR A 151 -15.76 -5.97 -10.31
CA THR A 151 -15.65 -5.02 -11.43
C THR A 151 -15.78 -5.76 -12.75
N ALA A 152 -16.07 -5.07 -13.86
CA ALA A 152 -16.14 -5.69 -15.19
C ALA A 152 -14.84 -6.42 -15.59
N ARG A 153 -13.71 -6.01 -15.02
CA ARG A 153 -12.38 -6.60 -15.25
C ARG A 153 -12.03 -7.72 -14.26
N PHE A 154 -12.71 -7.75 -13.11
CA PHE A 154 -12.48 -8.69 -12.01
C PHE A 154 -13.85 -9.16 -11.49
N PRO A 155 -14.50 -10.11 -12.20
CA PRO A 155 -15.79 -10.67 -11.80
C PRO A 155 -15.67 -11.52 -10.53
N ASP A 156 -16.80 -11.72 -9.86
CA ASP A 156 -16.95 -12.08 -8.44
C ASP A 156 -16.23 -13.38 -8.02
N GLU A 157 -15.50 -13.35 -6.89
CA GLU A 157 -15.36 -14.52 -6.00
C GLU A 157 -16.46 -14.35 -4.96
N THR A 158 -17.67 -14.81 -5.29
CA THR A 158 -18.88 -14.58 -4.49
C THR A 158 -18.64 -14.77 -2.98
N LEU A 159 -19.01 -13.77 -2.18
CA LEU A 159 -19.06 -13.84 -0.71
C LEU A 159 -19.81 -15.10 -0.21
N SER A 160 -20.69 -15.68 -1.04
CA SER A 160 -21.41 -16.91 -0.73
C SER A 160 -20.52 -18.14 -0.48
N ASN A 161 -19.26 -18.11 -0.91
CA ASN A 161 -18.30 -19.20 -0.72
C ASN A 161 -17.27 -18.92 0.39
N VAL A 162 -17.40 -17.79 1.10
CA VAL A 162 -16.51 -17.39 2.20
C VAL A 162 -17.23 -17.61 3.53
N ASP A 163 -16.82 -18.63 4.28
CA ASP A 163 -17.54 -19.06 5.49
C ASP A 163 -17.50 -18.03 6.63
N SER A 164 -16.41 -17.26 6.75
CA SER A 164 -16.27 -16.17 7.73
C SER A 164 -15.69 -14.93 7.06
N PHE A 165 -16.41 -13.81 7.14
CA PHE A 165 -15.94 -12.51 6.72
C PHE A 165 -16.49 -11.41 7.63
N ALA A 166 -15.84 -10.25 7.58
CA ALA A 166 -16.23 -9.03 8.28
C ALA A 166 -16.60 -7.94 7.26
N LYS A 167 -17.71 -7.24 7.47
CA LYS A 167 -18.07 -6.05 6.67
C LYS A 167 -17.35 -4.83 7.23
N ILE A 168 -16.46 -4.23 6.44
CA ILE A 168 -15.67 -3.06 6.83
C ILE A 168 -16.38 -1.76 6.41
N SER A 169 -16.96 -1.76 5.21
CA SER A 169 -17.79 -0.69 4.67
C SER A 169 -18.83 -1.26 3.68
N GLU A 170 -19.68 -0.42 3.10
CA GLU A 170 -20.63 -0.85 2.06
C GLU A 170 -19.95 -1.52 0.84
N MET A 171 -18.70 -1.14 0.56
CA MET A 171 -17.95 -1.60 -0.60
C MET A 171 -16.66 -2.34 -0.21
N SER A 172 -16.51 -2.80 1.02
CA SER A 172 -15.29 -3.50 1.43
C SER A 172 -15.57 -4.51 2.53
N TYR A 173 -15.07 -5.72 2.31
CA TYR A 173 -15.15 -6.82 3.27
C TYR A 173 -13.74 -7.34 3.55
N HIS A 174 -13.60 -8.11 4.62
CA HIS A 174 -12.32 -8.69 5.02
C HIS A 174 -12.50 -10.14 5.45
N SER A 175 -11.61 -11.02 5.02
CA SER A 175 -11.59 -12.42 5.46
C SER A 175 -10.16 -12.94 5.53
N ILE A 176 -9.92 -13.76 6.55
CA ILE A 176 -8.73 -14.62 6.67
C ILE A 176 -9.13 -16.09 6.75
N HIS A 177 -10.36 -16.43 6.35
CA HIS A 177 -10.87 -17.79 6.41
C HIS A 177 -10.07 -18.71 5.47
N PRO A 178 -9.76 -19.97 5.87
CA PRO A 178 -9.00 -20.92 5.05
C PRO A 178 -9.43 -21.04 3.58
N THR A 179 -10.73 -21.15 3.30
CA THR A 179 -11.25 -21.26 1.92
C THR A 179 -10.96 -20.03 1.07
N TYR A 180 -11.05 -18.84 1.68
CA TYR A 180 -10.68 -17.59 1.01
C TYR A 180 -9.16 -17.50 0.82
N LEU A 181 -8.36 -17.85 1.82
CA LEU A 181 -6.90 -17.85 1.68
C LEU A 181 -6.44 -18.82 0.57
N GLU A 182 -7.10 -19.97 0.42
CA GLU A 182 -6.83 -20.92 -0.67
C GLU A 182 -7.03 -20.30 -2.06
N SER A 183 -8.17 -19.63 -2.28
CA SER A 183 -8.46 -18.99 -3.56
C SER A 183 -7.46 -17.88 -3.85
N GLN A 184 -7.13 -17.08 -2.83
CA GLN A 184 -6.19 -15.96 -2.97
C GLN A 184 -4.76 -16.45 -3.26
N ILE A 185 -4.26 -17.49 -2.58
CA ILE A 185 -2.95 -18.08 -2.90
C ILE A 185 -2.94 -18.60 -4.34
N THR A 186 -4.03 -19.26 -4.77
CA THR A 186 -4.16 -19.77 -6.15
C THR A 186 -4.09 -18.65 -7.18
N GLY A 187 -4.93 -17.63 -7.04
CA GLY A 187 -4.96 -16.50 -7.96
C GLY A 187 -3.64 -15.71 -7.94
N SER A 188 -2.99 -15.55 -6.78
CA SER A 188 -1.70 -14.88 -6.67
C SER A 188 -0.60 -15.62 -7.42
N LEU A 189 -0.50 -16.95 -7.27
CA LEU A 189 0.47 -17.78 -7.99
C LEU A 189 0.27 -17.70 -9.52
N GLU A 190 -0.99 -17.76 -9.98
CA GLU A 190 -1.34 -17.62 -11.39
C GLU A 190 -0.93 -16.25 -11.97
N ARG A 191 -1.31 -15.16 -11.28
CA ARG A 191 -0.99 -13.79 -11.72
C ARG A 191 0.51 -13.51 -11.71
N LEU A 192 1.21 -13.98 -10.67
CA LEU A 192 2.67 -13.84 -10.56
C LEU A 192 3.43 -14.81 -11.48
N LYS A 193 2.76 -15.82 -12.05
CA LYS A 193 3.36 -16.90 -12.85
C LYS A 193 4.46 -17.63 -12.08
N LEU A 194 4.20 -17.92 -10.81
CA LEU A 194 5.12 -18.61 -9.91
C LEU A 194 4.47 -19.88 -9.38
N ASP A 195 5.27 -20.92 -9.12
CA ASP A 195 4.79 -22.13 -8.47
C ASP A 195 4.75 -22.01 -6.94
N LYS A 196 5.53 -21.07 -6.39
CA LYS A 196 5.67 -20.86 -4.95
C LYS A 196 5.93 -19.39 -4.58
N LEU A 197 5.24 -18.91 -3.55
CA LEU A 197 5.57 -17.67 -2.84
C LEU A 197 6.60 -17.95 -1.75
N ASP A 198 7.53 -17.02 -1.50
CA ASP A 198 8.51 -17.21 -0.42
C ASP A 198 7.89 -16.92 0.95
N ILE A 199 7.03 -15.89 1.02
CA ILE A 199 6.25 -15.53 2.22
C ILE A 199 4.83 -15.14 1.79
N PHE A 200 3.81 -15.65 2.49
CA PHE A 200 2.42 -15.21 2.35
C PHE A 200 1.92 -14.55 3.64
N MET A 201 1.37 -13.35 3.59
CA MET A 201 0.92 -12.66 4.80
C MET A 201 -0.60 -12.50 4.88
N LEU A 202 -1.14 -12.63 6.10
CA LEU A 202 -2.45 -12.08 6.43
C LEU A 202 -2.34 -10.55 6.42
N ASN A 203 -3.19 -9.88 5.65
CA ASN A 203 -3.09 -8.44 5.41
C ASN A 203 -4.10 -7.65 6.26
N ASN A 204 -3.60 -6.95 7.29
CA ASN A 204 -4.34 -6.15 8.25
C ASN A 204 -5.56 -6.89 8.85
N PRO A 205 -5.39 -8.08 9.46
CA PRO A 205 -6.50 -8.82 10.06
C PRO A 205 -7.24 -8.03 11.14
N GLU A 206 -6.61 -7.02 11.76
CA GLU A 206 -7.27 -6.09 12.69
C GLU A 206 -8.47 -5.36 12.09
N ARG A 207 -8.54 -5.23 10.75
CA ARG A 207 -9.69 -4.61 10.07
C ARG A 207 -11.00 -5.32 10.40
N MET A 208 -10.96 -6.63 10.63
CA MET A 208 -12.17 -7.40 10.96
C MET A 208 -12.85 -6.89 12.24
N LEU A 209 -12.10 -6.29 13.18
CA LEU A 209 -12.64 -5.68 14.41
C LEU A 209 -13.61 -4.50 14.12
N GLY A 210 -13.56 -3.94 12.92
CA GLY A 210 -14.42 -2.83 12.49
C GLY A 210 -15.86 -3.24 12.15
N ASP A 211 -16.18 -4.53 12.07
CA ASP A 211 -17.55 -4.98 11.75
C ASP A 211 -18.50 -4.81 12.95
N ARG A 212 -19.39 -3.83 12.82
CA ARG A 212 -20.40 -3.46 13.82
C ARG A 212 -21.75 -4.18 13.62
N ASN A 213 -21.90 -4.96 12.55
CA ASN A 213 -23.19 -5.57 12.17
C ASN A 213 -23.43 -6.95 12.81
N LEU A 214 -22.39 -7.58 13.38
CA LEU A 214 -22.51 -8.86 14.04
C LEU A 214 -23.03 -8.70 15.48
N PRO A 215 -24.03 -9.48 15.94
CA PRO A 215 -24.46 -9.50 17.33
C PRO A 215 -23.28 -9.89 18.24
N GLY A 216 -22.82 -8.96 19.08
CA GLY A 216 -21.62 -9.13 19.92
C GLY A 216 -20.29 -8.70 19.28
N GLY A 217 -20.30 -8.22 18.03
CA GLY A 217 -19.16 -7.70 17.29
C GLY A 217 -18.11 -8.74 16.90
N PHE A 218 -17.17 -8.34 16.04
CA PHE A 218 -15.97 -9.13 15.77
C PHE A 218 -14.92 -8.87 16.87
N GLY A 219 -15.08 -9.46 18.04
CA GLY A 219 -14.20 -9.22 19.18
C GLY A 219 -12.77 -9.78 19.02
N LYS A 220 -11.80 -9.25 19.78
CA LYS A 220 -10.40 -9.71 19.76
C LYS A 220 -10.24 -11.21 19.97
N THR A 221 -11.02 -11.81 20.88
CA THR A 221 -10.99 -13.27 21.13
C THR A 221 -11.32 -14.07 19.88
N ARG A 222 -12.34 -13.66 19.13
CA ARG A 222 -12.71 -14.27 17.85
C ARG A 222 -11.60 -14.09 16.82
N LEU A 223 -11.05 -12.88 16.72
CA LEU A 223 -9.98 -12.60 15.77
C LEU A 223 -8.71 -13.43 16.04
N TYR A 224 -8.27 -13.55 17.29
CA TYR A 224 -7.13 -14.41 17.62
C TYR A 224 -7.37 -15.89 17.28
N LYS A 225 -8.62 -16.36 17.46
CA LYS A 225 -9.04 -17.70 17.04
C LYS A 225 -8.95 -17.84 15.51
N GLU A 226 -9.52 -16.91 14.75
CA GLU A 226 -9.50 -17.00 13.27
C GLU A 226 -8.07 -16.85 12.71
N ILE A 227 -7.20 -16.03 13.32
CA ILE A 227 -5.76 -15.99 12.98
C ILE A 227 -5.10 -17.36 13.22
N ALA A 228 -5.42 -18.03 14.33
CA ALA A 228 -4.85 -19.33 14.65
C ALA A 228 -5.33 -20.43 13.69
N GLU A 229 -6.62 -20.41 13.30
CA GLU A 229 -7.19 -21.29 12.28
C GLU A 229 -6.57 -21.04 10.90
N ALA A 230 -6.39 -19.77 10.53
CA ALA A 230 -5.69 -19.38 9.31
C ALA A 230 -4.25 -19.90 9.30
N PHE A 231 -3.48 -19.73 10.39
CA PHE A 231 -2.12 -20.26 10.50
C PHE A 231 -2.08 -21.78 10.40
N LYS A 232 -3.02 -22.48 11.04
CA LYS A 232 -3.12 -23.94 10.93
C LYS A 232 -3.38 -24.41 9.50
N TYR A 233 -4.19 -23.67 8.75
CA TYR A 233 -4.39 -23.91 7.32
C TYR A 233 -3.12 -23.59 6.50
N LEU A 234 -2.48 -22.44 6.75
CA LEU A 234 -1.28 -22.03 6.02
C LEU A 234 -0.10 -23.00 6.23
N ASP A 235 -0.03 -23.71 7.36
CA ASP A 235 0.90 -24.84 7.52
C ASP A 235 0.71 -25.93 6.47
N GLN A 236 -0.54 -26.20 6.07
CA GLN A 236 -0.84 -27.16 5.00
C GLN A 236 -0.37 -26.63 3.64
N GLU A 237 -0.50 -25.33 3.40
CA GLU A 237 0.01 -24.70 2.16
C GLU A 237 1.55 -24.70 2.10
N VAL A 238 2.23 -24.62 3.25
CA VAL A 238 3.68 -24.86 3.35
C VAL A 238 4.01 -26.31 3.03
N GLU A 239 3.27 -27.27 3.56
CA GLU A 239 3.46 -28.71 3.29
C GLU A 239 3.19 -29.07 1.81
N LYS A 240 2.18 -28.45 1.19
CA LYS A 240 1.91 -28.54 -0.25
C LYS A 240 3.00 -27.87 -1.10
N GLY A 241 3.89 -27.09 -0.49
CA GLY A 241 4.99 -26.41 -1.17
C GLY A 241 4.58 -25.16 -1.93
N ARG A 242 3.38 -24.62 -1.71
CA ARG A 242 2.87 -23.43 -2.42
C ARG A 242 3.34 -22.12 -1.81
N ILE A 243 3.68 -22.14 -0.52
CA ILE A 243 4.28 -21.00 0.19
C ILE A 243 5.51 -21.46 1.00
N GLY A 244 6.52 -20.60 1.18
CA GLY A 244 7.71 -20.89 1.99
C GLY A 244 7.45 -20.77 3.50
N GLY A 245 6.43 -20.01 3.86
CA GLY A 245 5.93 -19.75 5.20
C GLY A 245 5.01 -18.53 5.17
N TYR A 246 4.59 -18.07 6.34
CA TYR A 246 3.59 -17.01 6.44
C TYR A 246 3.91 -15.93 7.46
N GLY A 247 3.18 -14.83 7.39
CA GLY A 247 3.35 -13.66 8.25
C GLY A 247 2.07 -12.87 8.48
N ILE A 248 2.20 -11.73 9.17
CA ILE A 248 1.12 -10.75 9.34
C ILE A 248 1.63 -9.38 8.93
N CYS A 249 0.94 -8.72 8.01
CA CYS A 249 1.04 -7.28 7.80
C CYS A 249 -0.03 -6.60 8.64
N SER A 250 0.32 -5.58 9.41
CA SER A 250 -0.62 -4.92 10.31
C SER A 250 -0.24 -3.47 10.58
N ASN A 251 -1.26 -2.61 10.68
CA ASN A 251 -1.09 -1.23 11.11
C ASN A 251 -1.21 -1.05 12.62
N ALA A 252 -1.60 -2.09 13.38
CA ALA A 252 -1.90 -1.98 14.81
C ALA A 252 -0.99 -2.86 15.70
N LEU A 253 -0.28 -3.82 15.13
CA LEU A 253 0.52 -4.81 15.87
C LEU A 253 1.66 -4.15 16.70
N HIS A 254 2.14 -2.98 16.28
CA HIS A 254 3.21 -2.22 16.93
C HIS A 254 2.74 -1.17 17.95
N ILE A 255 1.43 -0.90 18.04
CA ILE A 255 0.87 0.18 18.86
C ILE A 255 -0.03 -0.43 19.95
N PRO A 256 0.48 -0.71 21.18
CA PRO A 256 -0.27 -1.42 22.21
C PRO A 256 -1.45 -0.64 22.81
N THR A 257 -1.51 0.68 22.57
CA THR A 257 -2.51 1.59 23.13
C THR A 257 -3.79 1.69 22.31
N THR A 258 -3.81 1.19 21.07
CA THR A 258 -5.00 1.29 20.21
C THR A 258 -6.01 0.17 20.48
N GLU A 259 -7.29 0.47 20.26
CA GLU A 259 -8.35 -0.52 20.40
C GLU A 259 -8.17 -1.72 19.46
N ASP A 260 -7.61 -1.49 18.28
CA ASP A 260 -7.36 -2.52 17.26
C ASP A 260 -6.02 -3.27 17.43
N HIS A 261 -5.26 -2.98 18.48
CA HIS A 261 -3.97 -3.64 18.75
C HIS A 261 -4.08 -5.17 18.78
N LEU A 262 -3.19 -5.82 18.01
CA LEU A 262 -2.95 -7.25 18.03
C LEU A 262 -1.62 -7.55 18.72
N SER A 263 -1.64 -8.30 19.82
CA SER A 263 -0.44 -8.65 20.57
C SER A 263 0.25 -9.86 19.95
N LEU A 264 1.51 -9.69 19.54
CA LEU A 264 2.34 -10.80 19.05
C LEU A 264 2.39 -11.96 20.07
N LYS A 265 2.63 -11.65 21.35
CA LYS A 265 2.58 -12.61 22.44
C LYS A 265 1.24 -13.36 22.53
N ALA A 266 0.11 -12.69 22.34
CA ALA A 266 -1.20 -13.33 22.36
C ALA A 266 -1.38 -14.29 21.16
N ILE A 267 -0.94 -13.87 19.96
CA ILE A 267 -0.92 -14.71 18.76
C ILE A 267 -0.07 -15.96 19.01
N MET A 268 1.16 -15.80 19.52
CA MET A 268 2.06 -16.92 19.77
C MET A 268 1.50 -17.93 20.79
N ARG A 269 0.66 -17.49 21.74
CA ARG A 269 0.02 -18.37 22.74
C ARG A 269 -1.04 -19.30 22.13
N THR A 270 -1.75 -18.88 21.08
CA THR A 270 -2.78 -19.71 20.43
C THR A 270 -2.22 -21.00 19.83
N ARG A 271 -0.90 -21.05 19.63
CA ARG A 271 -0.19 -22.23 19.14
C ARG A 271 -0.50 -23.50 19.92
N GLN A 272 -0.63 -23.41 21.25
CA GLN A 272 -0.87 -24.58 22.09
C GLN A 272 -2.23 -25.22 21.79
N ASP A 273 -3.25 -24.39 21.57
CA ASP A 273 -4.62 -24.85 21.37
C ASP A 273 -4.90 -25.26 19.92
N PHE A 274 -4.32 -24.54 18.95
CA PHE A 274 -4.58 -24.73 17.51
C PHE A 274 -3.49 -25.54 16.78
N GLN A 275 -2.36 -25.82 17.44
CA GLN A 275 -1.29 -26.68 16.93
C GLN A 275 -0.72 -26.25 15.57
N TRP A 276 -0.58 -24.95 15.34
CA TRP A 276 0.15 -24.41 14.19
C TRP A 276 1.67 -24.36 14.44
N LYS A 277 2.47 -24.26 13.38
CA LYS A 277 3.94 -24.43 13.40
C LYS A 277 4.67 -23.08 13.48
N ALA A 278 5.28 -22.78 14.63
CA ALA A 278 6.04 -21.54 14.83
C ALA A 278 7.23 -21.36 13.87
N GLU A 279 7.78 -22.46 13.36
CA GLU A 279 8.83 -22.50 12.34
C GLU A 279 8.35 -22.00 10.97
N ASN A 280 7.04 -21.96 10.73
CA ASN A 280 6.42 -21.47 9.51
C ASN A 280 5.91 -20.02 9.63
N PHE A 281 5.83 -19.47 10.84
CA PHE A 281 5.57 -18.04 11.04
C PHE A 281 6.88 -17.25 10.90
N LEU A 282 7.08 -16.68 9.72
CA LEU A 282 8.36 -16.14 9.26
C LEU A 282 8.54 -14.66 9.53
N ALA A 283 7.48 -13.87 9.39
CA ALA A 283 7.64 -12.43 9.32
C ALA A 283 6.42 -11.63 9.81
N ILE A 284 6.68 -10.39 10.20
CA ILE A 284 5.69 -9.34 10.39
C ILE A 284 6.03 -8.15 9.50
N GLU A 285 5.02 -7.40 9.09
CA GLU A 285 5.17 -6.12 8.42
C GLU A 285 4.40 -5.05 9.19
N ALA A 286 5.09 -3.96 9.56
CA ALA A 286 4.50 -2.85 10.29
C ALA A 286 5.05 -1.49 9.84
N PRO A 287 4.27 -0.41 9.96
CA PRO A 287 4.71 0.96 9.68
C PRO A 287 5.96 1.36 10.47
N LEU A 288 6.86 2.07 9.79
CA LEU A 288 7.97 2.82 10.41
C LEU A 288 8.33 3.99 9.51
N ASN A 289 8.48 5.16 10.12
CA ASN A 289 9.07 6.33 9.48
C ASN A 289 9.52 7.31 10.57
N LEU A 290 9.87 8.54 10.17
CA LEU A 290 10.31 9.58 11.10
C LEU A 290 9.27 9.90 12.18
N PHE A 291 7.97 9.74 11.90
CA PHE A 291 6.87 10.06 12.82
C PHE A 291 6.30 8.80 13.50
N GLU A 292 6.01 7.74 12.75
CA GLU A 292 5.52 6.46 13.29
C GLU A 292 6.70 5.59 13.75
N ARG A 293 7.05 5.64 15.05
CA ARG A 293 8.27 5.02 15.60
C ARG A 293 8.03 3.84 16.54
N ASP A 294 6.77 3.55 16.90
CA ASP A 294 6.42 2.53 17.91
C ASP A 294 6.93 1.12 17.57
N LEU A 295 7.20 0.82 16.29
CA LEU A 295 7.81 -0.45 15.87
C LEU A 295 9.17 -0.69 16.53
N VAL A 296 9.94 0.37 16.78
CA VAL A 296 11.32 0.31 17.27
C VAL A 296 11.54 1.00 18.62
N THR A 297 10.55 1.74 19.12
CA THR A 297 10.62 2.44 20.42
C THR A 297 10.10 1.56 21.56
N ASP A 298 10.94 1.28 22.55
CA ASP A 298 10.55 0.55 23.75
C ASP A 298 9.60 1.40 24.61
N VAL A 299 8.48 0.82 25.07
CA VAL A 299 7.54 1.46 26.01
C VAL A 299 7.69 0.74 27.35
N PHE A 300 8.55 1.23 28.24
CA PHE A 300 8.83 0.56 29.51
C PHE A 300 7.53 0.23 30.29
N PRO A 301 7.35 -1.01 30.81
CA PRO A 301 8.29 -2.12 30.88
C PRO A 301 8.28 -3.08 29.67
N THR A 302 7.53 -2.76 28.62
CA THR A 302 7.41 -3.58 27.40
C THR A 302 8.48 -3.25 26.36
N LYS A 303 9.02 -4.28 25.72
CA LYS A 303 9.90 -4.14 24.57
C LYS A 303 9.09 -3.71 23.34
N CYS A 304 9.70 -2.99 22.42
CA CYS A 304 9.12 -2.70 21.11
C CYS A 304 8.89 -3.99 20.31
N LEU A 305 7.97 -3.91 19.34
CA LEU A 305 7.61 -5.07 18.53
C LEU A 305 8.80 -5.63 17.75
N ALA A 306 9.68 -4.79 17.20
CA ALA A 306 10.83 -5.27 16.43
C ALA A 306 11.78 -6.13 17.29
N ARG A 307 11.96 -5.76 18.58
CA ARG A 307 12.74 -6.55 19.53
C ARG A 307 12.04 -7.86 19.90
N GLU A 308 10.74 -7.81 20.18
CA GLU A 308 9.94 -9.02 20.48
C GLU A 308 9.97 -10.02 19.32
N ALA A 309 9.83 -9.55 18.07
CA ALA A 309 9.92 -10.35 16.87
C ALA A 309 11.31 -10.98 16.71
N ASN A 310 12.38 -10.19 16.93
CA ASN A 310 13.75 -10.67 16.85
C ASN A 310 14.06 -11.79 17.87
N ASP A 311 13.58 -11.67 19.12
CA ASP A 311 13.73 -12.73 20.14
C ASP A 311 13.11 -14.08 19.70
N LEU A 312 12.13 -14.03 18.80
CA LEU A 312 11.41 -15.19 18.25
C LEU A 312 11.89 -15.62 16.85
N ASN A 313 12.98 -15.02 16.34
CA ASN A 313 13.48 -15.19 14.98
C ASN A 313 12.40 -14.91 13.90
N ILE A 314 11.53 -13.94 14.15
CA ILE A 314 10.54 -13.43 13.19
C ILE A 314 11.15 -12.22 12.51
N PHE A 315 11.14 -12.23 11.18
CA PHE A 315 11.71 -11.15 10.37
C PHE A 315 10.78 -9.94 10.32
N VAL A 316 11.35 -8.75 10.43
CA VAL A 316 10.58 -7.50 10.47
C VAL A 316 10.72 -6.79 9.14
N PHE A 317 9.64 -6.79 8.36
CA PHE A 317 9.45 -5.84 7.28
C PHE A 317 8.89 -4.54 7.83
N THR A 318 9.23 -3.44 7.19
CA THR A 318 8.54 -2.19 7.44
C THR A 318 8.06 -1.54 6.16
N ASN A 319 6.95 -0.80 6.26
CA ASN A 319 6.31 -0.10 5.16
C ASN A 319 6.03 1.36 5.54
N ARG A 320 5.48 2.11 4.59
CA ARG A 320 5.18 3.55 4.71
C ARG A 320 6.38 4.43 5.14
N PRO A 321 7.61 4.21 4.61
CA PRO A 321 8.74 5.06 4.96
C PRO A 321 8.55 6.51 4.50
N LEU A 322 7.69 6.78 3.52
CA LEU A 322 7.51 8.13 2.95
C LEU A 322 6.12 8.74 3.16
N ASN A 323 5.18 8.03 3.79
CA ASN A 323 3.82 8.52 3.98
C ASN A 323 3.42 8.22 5.42
N ALA A 324 3.81 9.12 6.31
CA ALA A 324 3.55 8.99 7.73
C ALA A 324 2.09 9.30 8.06
N ILE A 325 1.57 8.61 9.07
CA ILE A 325 0.31 8.97 9.72
C ILE A 325 0.61 9.45 11.14
N ALA A 326 0.41 10.74 11.39
CA ALA A 326 0.66 11.37 12.70
C ALA A 326 -0.38 12.46 12.96
N ALA A 327 -0.82 12.63 14.21
CA ALA A 327 -1.89 13.57 14.60
C ALA A 327 -3.17 13.50 13.72
N GLY A 328 -3.54 12.32 13.22
CA GLY A 328 -4.68 12.16 12.32
C GLY A 328 -4.47 12.70 10.89
N GLN A 329 -3.23 13.00 10.52
CA GLN A 329 -2.86 13.55 9.22
C GLN A 329 -1.93 12.62 8.44
N ILE A 330 -1.95 12.75 7.10
CA ILE A 330 -0.97 12.11 6.23
C ILE A 330 0.13 13.13 5.94
N ILE A 331 1.35 12.82 6.37
CA ILE A 331 2.55 13.63 6.13
C ILE A 331 3.42 12.90 5.11
N THR A 332 3.53 13.46 3.90
CA THR A 332 4.44 12.92 2.88
C THR A 332 5.86 13.37 3.21
N LEU A 333 6.81 12.44 3.29
CA LEU A 333 8.21 12.73 3.61
C LEU A 333 9.01 12.87 2.33
N GLU A 334 8.75 13.92 1.57
CA GLU A 334 9.46 14.25 0.33
C GLU A 334 9.62 15.77 0.20
N ASN A 335 10.71 16.21 -0.45
CA ASN A 335 10.87 17.60 -0.89
C ASN A 335 10.62 17.65 -2.39
N LYS A 336 9.90 18.68 -2.85
CA LYS A 336 9.71 18.98 -4.27
C LYS A 336 10.68 20.06 -4.73
N ASP A 337 10.91 20.16 -6.03
CA ASP A 337 11.81 21.14 -6.66
C ASP A 337 11.72 22.54 -6.04
N GLN A 338 12.87 23.08 -5.62
CA GLN A 338 12.95 24.34 -4.87
C GLN A 338 13.02 25.60 -5.76
N HIS A 339 13.10 25.44 -7.08
CA HIS A 339 13.30 26.55 -8.00
C HIS A 339 12.10 27.52 -7.94
N ASN A 340 12.38 28.80 -7.64
CA ASN A 340 11.42 29.92 -7.57
C ASN A 340 10.29 29.82 -6.53
N ARG A 341 10.43 28.98 -5.48
CA ARG A 341 9.37 28.77 -4.46
C ARG A 341 8.94 30.04 -3.72
N GLN A 342 9.86 30.98 -3.50
CA GLN A 342 9.56 32.27 -2.84
C GLN A 342 8.64 33.13 -3.71
N GLU A 343 8.97 33.29 -4.99
CA GLU A 343 8.14 34.04 -5.95
C GLU A 343 6.78 33.37 -6.14
N MET A 344 6.76 32.04 -6.28
CA MET A 344 5.52 31.26 -6.34
C MET A 344 4.66 31.42 -5.09
N SER A 345 5.28 31.51 -3.90
CA SER A 345 4.55 31.72 -2.64
C SER A 345 3.82 33.06 -2.63
N THR A 346 4.53 34.14 -3.01
CA THR A 346 3.95 35.48 -3.04
C THR A 346 2.82 35.57 -4.07
N GLN A 347 3.07 35.08 -5.29
CA GLN A 347 2.06 35.04 -6.35
C GLN A 347 0.83 34.23 -5.96
N LEU A 348 1.01 33.10 -5.26
CA LEU A 348 -0.10 32.27 -4.82
C LEU A 348 -0.93 32.94 -3.73
N LEU A 349 -0.31 33.66 -2.80
CA LEU A 349 -1.03 34.43 -1.78
C LEU A 349 -1.83 35.58 -2.41
N GLU A 350 -1.25 36.29 -3.36
CA GLU A 350 -1.95 37.33 -4.13
C GLU A 350 -3.12 36.75 -4.92
N THR A 351 -2.91 35.61 -5.60
CA THR A 351 -3.97 34.90 -6.34
C THR A 351 -5.09 34.46 -5.39
N LEU A 352 -4.74 33.89 -4.24
CA LEU A 352 -5.70 33.42 -3.26
C LEU A 352 -6.55 34.58 -2.69
N ASP A 353 -5.91 35.72 -2.37
CA ASP A 353 -6.61 36.94 -1.92
C ASP A 353 -7.57 37.47 -2.99
N LEU A 354 -7.17 37.48 -4.26
CA LEU A 354 -8.03 37.86 -5.38
C LEU A 354 -9.21 36.88 -5.56
N SER A 355 -8.98 35.56 -5.45
CA SER A 355 -10.04 34.56 -5.57
C SER A 355 -11.06 34.67 -4.42
N PHE A 356 -10.61 34.96 -3.18
CA PHE A 356 -11.52 35.22 -2.07
C PHE A 356 -12.35 36.49 -2.29
N LYS A 357 -11.73 37.58 -2.76
CA LYS A 357 -12.42 38.84 -3.06
C LYS A 357 -13.44 38.69 -4.19
N SER A 358 -13.05 38.04 -5.29
CA SER A 358 -13.93 37.77 -6.44
C SER A 358 -15.19 37.01 -6.01
N LEU A 359 -15.04 35.95 -5.22
CA LEU A 359 -16.18 35.19 -4.74
C LEU A 359 -17.04 36.00 -3.76
N ALA A 360 -16.42 36.73 -2.81
CA ALA A 360 -17.14 37.56 -1.85
C ALA A 360 -17.96 38.68 -2.52
N GLU A 361 -17.44 39.30 -3.57
CA GLU A 361 -18.18 40.29 -4.38
C GLU A 361 -19.44 39.66 -4.99
N MET A 362 -19.33 38.46 -5.56
CA MET A 362 -20.50 37.75 -6.10
C MET A 362 -21.54 37.37 -5.03
N GLU A 363 -21.09 37.02 -3.81
CA GLU A 363 -21.96 36.72 -2.67
C GLU A 363 -22.70 37.96 -2.14
N LEU A 364 -22.18 39.15 -2.41
CA LEU A 364 -22.91 40.41 -2.20
C LEU A 364 -23.89 40.67 -3.33
N ASP A 365 -23.45 40.54 -4.60
CA ASP A 365 -24.30 40.76 -5.78
C ASP A 365 -25.60 39.94 -5.71
N ILE A 366 -25.53 38.66 -5.33
CA ILE A 366 -26.72 37.80 -5.30
C ILE A 366 -27.77 38.26 -4.29
N LYS A 367 -27.37 38.90 -3.19
CA LYS A 367 -28.30 39.43 -2.18
C LYS A 367 -29.14 40.59 -2.72
N ASP A 368 -28.60 41.33 -3.68
CA ASP A 368 -29.30 42.42 -4.36
C ASP A 368 -30.11 41.91 -5.58
N MET A 369 -29.76 40.74 -6.12
CA MET A 369 -30.42 40.16 -7.31
C MET A 369 -31.67 39.32 -6.99
N ILE A 370 -31.82 38.78 -5.76
CA ILE A 370 -32.97 37.93 -5.41
C ILE A 370 -33.65 38.41 -4.12
N GLU A 371 -34.98 38.35 -4.09
CA GLU A 371 -35.77 38.71 -2.89
C GLU A 371 -35.72 37.62 -1.80
N GLU A 372 -35.46 36.36 -2.17
CA GLU A 372 -35.43 35.24 -1.23
C GLU A 372 -34.13 35.19 -0.43
N GLU A 373 -34.10 35.89 0.70
CA GLU A 373 -32.94 35.98 1.61
C GLU A 373 -32.44 34.59 2.08
N SER A 374 -33.34 33.62 2.29
CA SER A 374 -32.98 32.24 2.66
C SER A 374 -32.14 31.53 1.60
N LEU A 375 -32.33 31.87 0.33
CA LEU A 375 -31.59 31.28 -0.78
C LEU A 375 -30.24 31.99 -0.95
N ALA A 376 -30.21 33.31 -0.80
CA ALA A 376 -28.98 34.11 -0.84
C ALA A 376 -27.99 33.71 0.27
N MET A 377 -28.48 33.42 1.48
CA MET A 377 -27.65 33.00 2.62
C MET A 377 -26.92 31.67 2.41
N LYS A 378 -27.24 30.88 1.38
CA LYS A 378 -26.51 29.65 1.06
C LYS A 378 -25.17 29.91 0.36
N PHE A 379 -24.98 31.12 -0.17
CA PHE A 379 -23.77 31.53 -0.89
C PHE A 379 -22.90 32.42 0.01
N VAL A 380 -22.24 31.80 0.99
CA VAL A 380 -21.30 32.45 1.94
C VAL A 380 -19.98 31.67 2.04
N TRP A 381 -19.60 31.00 0.95
CA TRP A 381 -18.46 30.10 0.90
C TRP A 381 -17.13 30.83 0.97
N SER A 382 -17.05 32.09 0.53
CA SER A 382 -15.83 32.89 0.69
C SER A 382 -15.43 33.04 2.16
N GLU A 383 -16.37 33.43 3.02
CA GLU A 383 -16.19 33.58 4.46
C GLU A 383 -15.92 32.23 5.13
N VAL A 384 -16.76 31.22 4.88
CA VAL A 384 -16.63 29.88 5.45
C VAL A 384 -15.25 29.28 5.15
N LEU A 385 -14.78 29.38 3.91
CA LEU A 385 -13.48 28.82 3.52
C LEU A 385 -12.31 29.65 4.07
N SER A 386 -12.45 30.96 4.17
CA SER A 386 -11.43 31.85 4.74
C SER A 386 -11.22 31.57 6.24
N GLU A 387 -12.29 31.48 7.02
CA GLU A 387 -12.23 31.19 8.46
C GLU A 387 -11.63 29.81 8.75
N ASN A 388 -11.89 28.83 7.87
CA ASN A 388 -11.40 27.46 8.01
C ASN A 388 -10.04 27.23 7.34
N LEU A 389 -9.47 28.23 6.66
CA LEU A 389 -8.21 28.09 5.92
C LEU A 389 -7.04 27.58 6.79
N PRO A 390 -6.83 28.05 8.04
CA PRO A 390 -5.76 27.52 8.89
C PRO A 390 -5.94 26.02 9.23
N ARG A 391 -7.20 25.57 9.33
CA ARG A 391 -7.51 24.15 9.57
C ARG A 391 -7.31 23.33 8.30
N LEU A 392 -7.67 23.86 7.15
CA LEU A 392 -7.47 23.21 5.85
C LEU A 392 -5.97 23.05 5.53
N SER A 393 -5.16 24.08 5.75
CA SER A 393 -3.71 24.04 5.46
C SER A 393 -2.97 23.02 6.31
N SER A 394 -3.51 22.66 7.49
CA SER A 394 -2.92 21.64 8.35
C SER A 394 -2.79 20.27 7.66
N ASN A 395 -3.73 19.89 6.78
CA ASN A 395 -3.73 18.62 6.08
C ASN A 395 -4.17 18.79 4.61
N TYR A 396 -3.19 18.89 3.72
CA TYR A 396 -3.41 19.03 2.27
C TYR A 396 -4.34 17.96 1.68
N PHE A 397 -4.14 16.68 2.02
CA PHE A 397 -4.95 15.60 1.43
C PHE A 397 -6.40 15.67 1.88
N ALA A 398 -6.64 15.91 3.18
CA ALA A 398 -7.98 16.07 3.72
C ALA A 398 -8.64 17.34 3.16
N ALA A 399 -7.92 18.45 3.05
CA ALA A 399 -8.42 19.69 2.47
C ALA A 399 -8.84 19.49 1.02
N LYS A 400 -7.96 18.92 0.18
CA LYS A 400 -8.30 18.62 -1.21
C LYS A 400 -9.53 17.72 -1.32
N HIS A 401 -9.60 16.66 -0.52
CA HIS A 401 -10.75 15.75 -0.52
C HIS A 401 -12.04 16.45 -0.11
N PHE A 402 -12.00 17.22 0.99
CA PHE A 402 -13.15 18.00 1.48
C PHE A 402 -13.64 19.01 0.43
N LEU A 403 -12.72 19.76 -0.18
CA LEU A 403 -13.06 20.73 -1.22
C LEU A 403 -13.72 20.05 -2.45
N GLU A 404 -13.16 18.93 -2.92
CA GLU A 404 -13.64 18.23 -4.11
C GLU A 404 -14.92 17.39 -3.88
N ARG A 405 -15.12 16.86 -2.67
CA ARG A 405 -16.18 15.86 -2.39
C ARG A 405 -17.31 16.38 -1.53
N GLU A 406 -17.09 17.43 -0.76
CA GLU A 406 -18.11 18.01 0.11
C GLU A 406 -18.49 19.41 -0.36
N VAL A 407 -17.50 20.32 -0.50
CA VAL A 407 -17.75 21.75 -0.81
C VAL A 407 -18.30 21.95 -2.21
N LEU A 408 -17.58 21.53 -3.26
CA LEU A 408 -18.05 21.73 -4.64
C LEU A 408 -19.41 21.05 -4.90
N PRO A 409 -19.65 19.81 -4.44
CA PRO A 409 -20.97 19.21 -4.58
C PRO A 409 -22.08 19.89 -3.76
N ALA A 410 -21.76 20.53 -2.63
CA ALA A 410 -22.74 21.33 -1.89
C ALA A 410 -23.12 22.60 -2.65
N ILE A 411 -22.11 23.34 -3.15
CA ILE A 411 -22.31 24.52 -3.99
C ILE A 411 -23.15 24.16 -5.23
N ASP A 412 -22.83 23.07 -5.93
CA ASP A 412 -23.59 22.66 -7.12
C ASP A 412 -25.06 22.32 -6.81
N ARG A 413 -25.36 21.76 -5.63
CA ARG A 413 -26.75 21.51 -5.22
C ARG A 413 -27.51 22.81 -4.97
N ASP A 414 -26.89 23.77 -4.29
CA ASP A 414 -27.53 25.06 -3.99
C ASP A 414 -27.68 25.92 -5.24
N LEU A 415 -26.69 25.93 -6.14
CA LEU A 415 -26.79 26.55 -7.46
C LEU A 415 -27.92 25.96 -8.29
N LYS A 416 -28.10 24.63 -8.27
CA LYS A 416 -29.22 23.99 -8.96
C LYS A 416 -30.58 24.40 -8.38
N THR A 417 -30.65 24.54 -7.06
CA THR A 417 -31.88 25.02 -6.38
C THR A 417 -32.21 26.45 -6.81
N LEU A 418 -31.20 27.32 -6.94
CA LEU A 418 -31.36 28.67 -7.46
C LEU A 418 -31.79 28.68 -8.94
N GLU A 419 -31.19 27.81 -9.76
CA GLU A 419 -31.56 27.66 -11.18
C GLU A 419 -33.02 27.22 -11.35
N ASP A 420 -33.47 26.25 -10.54
CA ASP A 420 -34.85 25.75 -10.58
C ASP A 420 -35.84 26.81 -10.07
N SER A 421 -35.50 27.54 -9.00
CA SER A 421 -36.31 28.65 -8.49
C SER A 421 -36.47 29.76 -9.52
N ASN A 422 -35.38 30.14 -10.19
CA ASN A 422 -35.39 31.14 -11.26
C ASN A 422 -36.30 30.75 -12.43
N LYS A 423 -36.38 29.45 -12.79
CA LYS A 423 -37.29 28.96 -13.84
C LYS A 423 -38.76 29.05 -13.43
N GLU A 424 -39.06 28.95 -12.13
CA GLU A 424 -40.42 29.00 -11.61
C GLU A 424 -40.93 30.43 -11.39
N SER A 425 -40.03 31.38 -11.09
CA SER A 425 -40.37 32.76 -10.69
C SER A 425 -40.18 33.83 -11.77
N SER A 426 -39.44 33.57 -12.85
CA SER A 426 -39.08 34.60 -13.84
C SER A 426 -40.26 34.99 -14.75
N THR A 427 -40.79 36.20 -14.55
CA THR A 427 -41.71 36.88 -15.48
C THR A 427 -41.00 37.83 -16.45
N ASP A 428 -39.73 38.15 -16.19
CA ASP A 428 -38.86 39.02 -16.99
C ASP A 428 -37.66 38.23 -17.54
N GLU A 429 -37.45 38.27 -18.86
CA GLU A 429 -36.40 37.50 -19.53
C GLU A 429 -34.98 38.05 -19.24
N GLU A 430 -34.83 39.34 -18.96
CA GLU A 430 -33.51 39.95 -18.71
C GLU A 430 -32.96 39.58 -17.33
N ASP A 431 -33.79 39.68 -16.28
CA ASP A 431 -33.39 39.33 -14.90
C ASP A 431 -33.08 37.84 -14.76
N GLY A 432 -33.89 36.99 -15.41
CA GLY A 432 -33.66 35.55 -15.43
C GLY A 432 -32.34 35.17 -16.09
N ALA A 433 -31.95 35.86 -17.17
CA ALA A 433 -30.67 35.65 -17.84
C ALA A 433 -29.48 36.12 -17.00
N ALA A 434 -29.63 37.22 -16.26
CA ALA A 434 -28.59 37.72 -15.35
C ALA A 434 -28.29 36.73 -14.21
N ILE A 435 -29.31 36.11 -13.62
CA ILE A 435 -29.15 35.09 -12.57
C ILE A 435 -28.45 33.85 -13.12
N LEU A 436 -28.80 33.39 -14.32
CA LEU A 436 -28.13 32.25 -14.95
C LEU A 436 -26.65 32.55 -15.24
N SER A 437 -26.34 33.77 -15.70
CA SER A 437 -24.96 34.20 -15.90
C SER A 437 -24.19 34.28 -14.58
N TRP A 438 -24.82 34.75 -13.50
CA TRP A 438 -24.25 34.75 -12.16
C TRP A 438 -23.96 33.32 -11.67
N ILE A 439 -24.89 32.38 -11.86
CA ILE A 439 -24.72 30.95 -11.47
C ILE A 439 -23.47 30.35 -12.12
N ASP A 440 -23.32 30.53 -13.43
CA ASP A 440 -22.18 29.96 -14.16
C ASP A 440 -20.85 30.61 -13.73
N ARG A 441 -20.85 31.93 -13.50
CA ARG A 441 -19.67 32.63 -12.99
C ARG A 441 -19.34 32.17 -11.57
N TYR A 442 -20.31 32.06 -10.66
CA TYR A 442 -20.09 31.65 -9.27
C TYR A 442 -19.52 30.23 -9.21
N ARG A 443 -20.04 29.31 -10.03
CA ARG A 443 -19.52 27.94 -10.15
C ARG A 443 -18.04 27.94 -10.54
N ASN A 444 -17.66 28.78 -11.51
CA ASN A 444 -16.28 28.86 -11.98
C ASN A 444 -15.35 29.51 -10.95
N GLU A 445 -15.76 30.60 -10.31
CA GLU A 445 -15.00 31.29 -9.26
C GLU A 445 -14.82 30.41 -8.02
N ALA A 446 -15.88 29.71 -7.56
CA ALA A 446 -15.79 28.76 -6.46
C ALA A 446 -14.81 27.61 -6.79
N LYS A 447 -14.87 27.07 -8.02
CA LYS A 447 -13.92 26.05 -8.47
C LYS A 447 -12.49 26.59 -8.51
N ALA A 448 -12.27 27.81 -8.99
CA ALA A 448 -10.95 28.44 -8.98
C ALA A 448 -10.42 28.60 -7.54
N LEU A 449 -11.24 29.15 -6.63
CA LEU A 449 -10.89 29.32 -5.22
C LEU A 449 -10.52 27.99 -4.56
N THR A 450 -11.31 26.93 -4.74
CA THR A 450 -10.97 25.61 -4.17
C THR A 450 -9.64 25.06 -4.72
N GLN A 451 -9.31 25.31 -5.98
CA GLN A 451 -8.02 24.93 -6.56
C GLN A 451 -6.86 25.72 -5.96
N ASP A 452 -7.04 27.03 -5.75
CA ASP A 452 -6.00 27.89 -5.17
C ASP A 452 -5.79 27.59 -3.67
N ILE A 453 -6.86 27.31 -2.92
CA ILE A 453 -6.76 26.79 -1.54
C ILE A 453 -5.97 25.47 -1.53
N ALA A 454 -6.26 24.55 -2.44
CA ALA A 454 -5.55 23.28 -2.50
C ALA A 454 -4.05 23.46 -2.82
N LYS A 455 -3.71 24.36 -3.75
CA LYS A 455 -2.31 24.73 -4.03
C LYS A 455 -1.64 25.35 -2.81
N PHE A 456 -2.33 26.23 -2.08
CA PHE A 456 -1.81 26.85 -0.87
C PHE A 456 -1.51 25.82 0.22
N CYS A 457 -2.46 24.90 0.48
CA CYS A 457 -2.27 23.82 1.44
C CYS A 457 -1.10 22.90 1.06
N GLN A 458 -0.90 22.65 -0.25
CA GLN A 458 0.24 21.88 -0.75
C GLN A 458 1.56 22.62 -0.48
N LEU A 459 1.62 23.90 -0.81
CA LEU A 459 2.81 24.73 -0.60
C LEU A 459 3.19 24.82 0.89
N ASP A 460 2.20 24.97 1.77
CA ASP A 460 2.42 24.96 3.22
C ASP A 460 3.01 23.63 3.71
N SER A 461 2.45 22.51 3.25
CA SER A 461 3.00 21.18 3.54
C SER A 461 4.43 21.02 3.03
N ASP A 462 4.72 21.50 1.81
CA ASP A 462 6.05 21.42 1.21
C ASP A 462 7.06 22.29 2.01
N LYS A 463 6.66 23.46 2.53
CA LYS A 463 7.48 24.30 3.42
C LYS A 463 7.81 23.60 4.74
N ARG A 464 6.83 22.96 5.38
CA ARG A 464 7.06 22.16 6.60
C ARG A 464 8.05 21.03 6.36
N ASN A 465 7.99 20.38 5.19
CA ASN A 465 8.95 19.34 4.81
C ASN A 465 10.36 19.89 4.54
N ASP A 466 10.48 21.07 3.94
CA ASP A 466 11.76 21.75 3.75
C ASP A 466 12.40 22.12 5.10
N GLU A 467 11.61 22.65 6.03
CA GLU A 467 12.05 22.97 7.39
C GLU A 467 12.50 21.72 8.15
N LEU A 468 11.69 20.65 8.11
CA LEU A 468 12.05 19.37 8.71
C LEU A 468 13.34 18.80 8.10
N ASN A 469 13.48 18.87 6.77
CA ASN A 469 14.68 18.40 6.09
C ASN A 469 15.93 19.17 6.57
N LEU A 470 15.83 20.50 6.68
CA LEU A 470 16.91 21.35 7.18
C LEU A 470 17.29 20.99 8.62
N VAL A 471 16.31 20.94 9.53
CA VAL A 471 16.54 20.65 10.95
C VAL A 471 17.14 19.27 11.14
N LEU A 472 16.66 18.24 10.42
CA LEU A 472 17.26 16.90 10.46
C LEU A 472 18.70 16.89 9.97
N GLY A 473 19.03 17.69 8.96
CA GLY A 473 20.41 17.84 8.48
C GLY A 473 21.34 18.49 9.50
N LEU A 474 20.82 19.42 10.32
CA LEU A 474 21.56 20.04 11.42
C LEU A 474 21.75 19.10 12.62
N ILE A 475 20.72 18.29 12.94
CA ILE A 475 20.76 17.32 14.04
C ILE A 475 21.71 16.15 13.72
N CYS A 476 21.72 15.67 12.48
CA CYS A 476 22.48 14.48 12.09
C CYS A 476 23.18 14.67 10.73
N GLN A 477 24.49 14.92 10.79
CA GLN A 477 25.33 15.13 9.60
C GLN A 477 25.59 13.85 8.79
N GLU A 478 25.28 12.67 9.36
CA GLU A 478 25.42 11.36 8.70
C GLU A 478 24.29 11.02 7.73
N PHE A 479 23.25 11.86 7.69
CA PHE A 479 22.29 11.76 6.60
C PHE A 479 23.01 11.95 5.26
N VAL A 480 22.53 11.25 4.24
CA VAL A 480 22.92 11.58 2.87
C VAL A 480 22.61 13.05 2.62
N THR A 481 23.49 13.73 1.87
CA THR A 481 23.36 15.15 1.53
C THR A 481 23.74 15.38 0.06
N ASP A 482 23.45 16.58 -0.42
CA ASP A 482 23.87 17.11 -1.71
C ASP A 482 25.07 18.06 -1.62
N VAL A 483 25.45 18.42 -0.38
CA VAL A 483 26.52 19.34 -0.04
C VAL A 483 27.37 18.79 1.11
N GLY A 484 28.67 19.07 1.09
CA GLY A 484 29.58 18.65 2.17
C GLY A 484 30.14 17.23 2.01
N PRO A 485 30.77 16.68 3.07
CA PRO A 485 31.59 15.47 2.98
C PRO A 485 30.79 14.18 2.75
N ASN A 486 29.49 14.19 3.09
CA ASN A 486 28.59 13.04 2.94
C ASN A 486 27.77 13.08 1.64
N LYS A 487 28.19 13.91 0.67
CA LYS A 487 27.58 14.02 -0.65
C LYS A 487 27.67 12.70 -1.42
N VAL A 488 26.58 12.31 -2.07
CA VAL A 488 26.58 11.17 -3.01
C VAL A 488 26.88 11.67 -4.42
N GLU A 489 27.98 11.20 -5.01
CA GLU A 489 28.33 11.47 -6.41
C GLU A 489 27.59 10.50 -7.33
N GLY A 490 26.56 10.98 -8.04
CA GLY A 490 25.94 10.20 -9.12
C GLY A 490 24.62 10.75 -9.65
N GLY A 491 24.63 11.28 -10.89
CA GLY A 491 23.60 10.91 -11.86
C GLY A 491 22.53 11.92 -12.30
N SER A 492 22.52 13.17 -11.86
CA SER A 492 21.93 14.33 -12.57
C SER A 492 22.24 15.56 -11.72
N GLY A 493 22.48 16.72 -12.32
CA GLY A 493 22.81 17.95 -11.59
C GLY A 493 21.72 18.50 -10.65
N GLN A 494 20.71 17.70 -10.30
CA GLN A 494 19.65 17.96 -9.34
C GLN A 494 19.46 16.74 -8.43
N ILE A 495 20.40 16.48 -7.52
CA ILE A 495 20.21 15.47 -6.47
C ILE A 495 20.55 16.15 -5.15
N GLY A 496 19.51 16.76 -4.59
CA GLY A 496 19.44 17.44 -3.31
C GLY A 496 18.88 16.49 -2.27
N SER A 497 19.67 15.85 -1.38
CA SER A 497 19.18 14.76 -0.50
C SER A 497 17.82 15.08 0.13
N PRO A 498 16.72 14.51 -0.40
CA PRO A 498 15.39 14.89 0.01
C PRO A 498 15.04 14.22 1.34
N LEU A 499 14.06 14.76 2.04
CA LEU A 499 13.46 14.19 3.23
C LEU A 499 13.11 12.70 3.05
N SER A 500 12.84 12.28 1.81
CA SER A 500 12.58 10.90 1.45
C SER A 500 13.79 9.98 1.61
N THR A 501 15.00 10.39 1.21
CA THR A 501 16.21 9.58 1.42
C THR A 501 16.54 9.50 2.91
N LYS A 502 16.40 10.60 3.66
CA LYS A 502 16.59 10.61 5.11
C LYS A 502 15.64 9.66 5.82
N SER A 503 14.36 9.67 5.44
CA SER A 503 13.37 8.76 6.03
C SER A 503 13.67 7.29 5.71
N ILE A 504 14.04 6.97 4.46
CA ILE A 504 14.44 5.61 4.07
C ILE A 504 15.69 5.17 4.83
N GLN A 505 16.70 6.04 4.93
CA GLN A 505 17.95 5.79 5.66
C GLN A 505 17.65 5.52 7.14
N PHE A 506 16.81 6.34 7.77
CA PHE A 506 16.36 6.16 9.16
C PHE A 506 15.69 4.81 9.39
N CYS A 507 14.73 4.41 8.55
CA CYS A 507 14.02 3.13 8.70
C CYS A 507 14.98 1.94 8.57
N THR A 508 15.89 2.01 7.61
CA THR A 508 16.79 0.92 7.23
C THR A 508 17.94 0.74 8.23
N ALA A 509 18.38 1.84 8.84
CA ALA A 509 19.42 1.85 9.86
C ALA A 509 19.01 1.13 11.15
N GLN A 510 17.71 0.96 11.39
CA GLN A 510 17.22 0.28 12.59
C GLN A 510 17.75 -1.15 12.66
N LYS A 511 18.32 -1.48 13.82
CA LYS A 511 19.00 -2.77 14.07
C LYS A 511 18.07 -3.98 13.90
N HIS A 512 16.84 -3.85 14.38
CA HIS A 512 15.85 -4.93 14.41
C HIS A 512 14.88 -4.90 13.22
N VAL A 513 15.09 -4.00 12.26
CA VAL A 513 14.35 -3.97 11.00
C VAL A 513 15.13 -4.74 9.93
N GLY A 514 14.49 -5.74 9.36
CA GLY A 514 15.06 -6.62 8.35
C GLY A 514 15.02 -6.03 6.94
N CYS A 515 13.92 -5.41 6.54
CA CYS A 515 13.76 -4.85 5.20
C CYS A 515 12.74 -3.70 5.17
N THR A 516 13.11 -2.57 4.56
CA THR A 516 12.27 -1.40 4.32
C THR A 516 11.64 -1.48 2.93
N LEU A 517 10.32 -1.59 2.87
CA LEU A 517 9.55 -1.67 1.63
C LEU A 517 9.24 -0.26 1.10
N VAL A 518 9.71 0.02 -0.11
CA VAL A 518 9.61 1.34 -0.74
C VAL A 518 8.85 1.24 -2.06
N GLY A 519 7.85 2.10 -2.25
CA GLY A 519 6.99 2.15 -3.44
C GLY A 519 7.63 2.80 -4.66
N MET A 520 8.77 2.27 -5.12
CA MET A 520 9.59 2.84 -6.19
C MET A 520 8.90 2.70 -7.57
N ARG A 521 8.50 3.82 -8.17
CA ARG A 521 7.73 3.85 -9.44
C ARG A 521 8.50 4.41 -10.64
N GLN A 522 9.72 4.89 -10.42
CA GLN A 522 10.59 5.49 -11.44
C GLN A 522 12.04 5.04 -11.20
N PRO A 523 12.86 4.80 -12.24
CA PRO A 523 14.26 4.42 -12.08
C PRO A 523 15.11 5.40 -11.24
N GLU A 524 14.84 6.70 -11.34
CA GLU A 524 15.53 7.74 -10.57
C GLU A 524 15.22 7.59 -9.07
N TYR A 525 13.95 7.35 -8.74
CA TYR A 525 13.54 7.09 -7.37
C TYR A 525 14.14 5.78 -6.82
N VAL A 526 14.32 4.76 -7.66
CA VAL A 526 15.07 3.55 -7.25
C VAL A 526 16.51 3.92 -6.88
N GLN A 527 17.16 4.76 -7.69
CA GLN A 527 18.53 5.16 -7.45
C GLN A 527 18.68 5.92 -6.11
N ASP A 528 17.75 6.83 -5.80
CA ASP A 528 17.73 7.55 -4.52
C ASP A 528 17.54 6.61 -3.32
N ALA A 529 16.63 5.63 -3.43
CA ALA A 529 16.39 4.65 -2.38
C ALA A 529 17.62 3.75 -2.15
N ILE A 530 18.33 3.37 -3.21
CA ILE A 530 19.59 2.62 -3.10
C ILE A 530 20.63 3.44 -2.32
N TYR A 531 20.83 4.71 -2.69
CA TYR A 531 21.79 5.57 -1.99
C TYR A 531 21.45 5.77 -0.51
N ALA A 532 20.17 5.96 -0.19
CA ALA A 532 19.70 6.04 1.19
C ALA A 532 20.03 4.77 1.98
N VAL A 533 19.85 3.59 1.38
CA VAL A 533 20.09 2.31 2.04
C VAL A 533 21.58 2.00 2.15
N GLU A 534 22.40 2.26 1.13
CA GLU A 534 23.86 2.13 1.19
C GLU A 534 24.49 3.01 2.29
N ALA A 535 23.92 4.19 2.54
CA ALA A 535 24.37 5.09 3.59
C ALA A 535 23.78 4.79 4.98
N SER A 536 22.77 3.92 5.09
CA SER A 536 22.13 3.61 6.37
C SER A 536 23.07 3.12 7.49
N PRO A 537 24.18 2.39 7.23
CA PRO A 537 25.12 2.00 8.28
C PRO A 537 25.85 3.17 8.97
N ARG A 538 25.81 4.38 8.40
CA ARG A 538 26.38 5.60 9.02
C ARG A 538 25.56 6.09 10.21
N LEU A 539 24.26 5.75 10.27
CA LEU A 539 23.40 6.12 11.40
C LEU A 539 23.60 5.12 12.54
N THR A 540 24.27 5.58 13.61
CA THR A 540 24.48 4.82 14.85
C THR A 540 23.24 4.88 15.74
N GLU A 541 23.18 4.06 16.80
CA GLU A 541 22.10 4.14 17.80
C GLU A 541 22.01 5.55 18.43
N GLU A 542 23.14 6.26 18.60
CA GLU A 542 23.17 7.64 19.08
C GLU A 542 22.52 8.61 18.08
N HIS A 543 22.86 8.51 16.79
CA HIS A 543 22.25 9.33 15.73
C HIS A 543 20.73 9.10 15.67
N LEU A 544 20.28 7.84 15.73
CA LEU A 544 18.86 7.49 15.74
C LEU A 544 18.13 8.06 16.97
N GLY A 545 18.80 8.08 18.12
CA GLY A 545 18.30 8.73 19.35
C GLY A 545 18.13 10.24 19.20
N LEU A 546 19.10 10.93 18.58
CA LEU A 546 19.03 12.37 18.31
C LEU A 546 17.92 12.71 17.32
N ILE A 547 17.81 11.96 16.21
CA ILE A 547 16.75 12.12 15.21
C ILE A 547 15.37 11.97 15.87
N SER A 548 15.24 10.97 16.75
CA SER A 548 14.01 10.70 17.51
C SER A 548 13.60 11.81 18.49
N GLN A 549 14.51 12.74 18.80
CA GLN A 549 14.26 13.89 19.67
C GLN A 549 14.04 15.19 18.88
N CYS A 550 13.95 15.13 17.55
CA CYS A 550 13.68 16.29 16.71
C CYS A 550 12.35 16.96 17.15
N PRO A 551 12.36 18.25 17.54
CA PRO A 551 11.16 18.93 18.03
C PRO A 551 10.00 18.96 17.02
N LEU A 552 10.33 19.06 15.72
CA LEU A 552 9.33 19.07 14.64
C LEU A 552 8.64 17.72 14.45
N ILE A 553 9.29 16.63 14.86
CA ILE A 553 8.68 15.29 14.87
C ILE A 553 7.78 15.17 16.11
N LEU A 554 8.30 15.52 17.29
CA LEU A 554 7.58 15.40 18.56
C LEU A 554 6.36 16.33 18.67
N ALA A 555 6.38 17.50 18.03
CA ALA A 555 5.25 18.44 18.03
C ALA A 555 3.96 17.88 17.40
N THR A 556 4.05 16.74 16.70
CA THR A 556 2.90 16.05 16.12
C THR A 556 2.37 14.89 16.96
N GLU A 557 2.94 14.67 18.15
CA GLU A 557 2.52 13.61 19.10
C GLU A 557 1.52 14.12 20.16
N SER A 558 1.21 15.43 20.18
CA SER A 558 0.35 16.09 21.17
C SER A 558 -1.11 16.20 20.79
#